data_AF-A0A662K4T2-F1
#
_entry.id   AF-A0A662K4T2-F1
#
_cell.length_a   1.000
_cell.length_b   1.000
_cell.length_c   1.000
_cell.angle_alpha   90.00
_cell.angle_beta   90.00
_cell.angle_gamma   90.00
#
_symmetry.space_group_name_H-M   'P 1'
#
loop_
_entity.id
_entity.type
_entity.pdbx_description
1 polymer ?
#
loop_
_entity_poly.entity_id
_entity_poly.type
_entity_poly.pdbx_seq_one_letter_code
_entity_poly.pdbx_strand_id
1 'polypeptide(L)' 'MSEERRIKEEAEKILKELRVPYSVEIVIVDDESGKVVFRWRRGRGNLVKGMQKTIEVLDRKIGIPVKDLLK' A
#
# COMPACT_ATOMS: atom_id res chain seq x y z
N MET A 1 6.04 -30.63 5.95
CA MET A 1 5.57 -29.22 5.93
C MET A 1 5.79 -28.69 4.53
N SER A 2 4.80 -28.10 3.87
CA SER A 2 5.02 -27.48 2.56
C SER A 2 5.79 -26.16 2.71
N GLU A 3 6.58 -25.82 1.70
CA GLU A 3 7.43 -24.63 1.70
C GLU A 3 6.61 -23.33 1.81
N GLU A 4 5.44 -23.28 1.16
CA GLU A 4 4.47 -22.19 1.32
C GLU A 4 3.98 -21.99 2.75
N ARG A 5 3.71 -23.08 3.50
CA ARG A 5 3.31 -22.97 4.92
C ARG A 5 4.46 -22.39 5.75
N ARG A 6 5.69 -22.80 5.45
CA ARG A 6 6.89 -22.33 6.15
C ARG A 6 7.13 -20.84 5.91
N ILE A 7 7.08 -20.39 4.65
CA ILE A 7 7.18 -18.96 4.28
C ILE A 7 6.05 -18.14 4.93
N LYS A 8 4.83 -18.67 4.96
CA LYS A 8 3.68 -17.99 5.58
C LYS A 8 3.81 -17.86 7.10
N GLU A 9 4.18 -18.94 7.79
CA GLU A 9 4.39 -18.96 9.23
C GLU A 9 5.55 -18.02 9.65
N GLU A 10 6.62 -18.00 8.88
CA GLU A 10 7.78 -17.11 9.08
C GLU A 10 7.41 -15.64 8.86
N ALA A 11 6.67 -15.33 7.79
CA ALA A 11 6.14 -13.99 7.55
C ALA A 11 5.15 -13.53 8.64
N GLU A 12 4.25 -14.40 9.10
CA GLU A 12 3.32 -14.10 10.20
C GLU A 12 4.03 -13.88 11.54
N LYS A 13 5.12 -14.61 11.79
CA LYS A 13 5.95 -14.46 13.00
C LYS A 13 6.72 -13.13 12.98
N ILE A 14 7.39 -12.82 11.87
CA ILE A 14 8.07 -11.54 11.65
C ILE A 14 7.07 -10.37 11.79
N LEU A 15 5.87 -10.48 11.22
CA LEU A 15 4.81 -9.46 11.33
C LEU A 15 4.23 -9.29 12.76
N LYS A 16 4.27 -10.33 13.60
CA LYS A 16 3.85 -10.26 15.02
C LYS A 16 4.91 -9.63 15.92
N GLU A 17 6.17 -10.02 15.75
CA GLU A 17 7.31 -9.47 16.50
C GLU A 17 7.53 -7.99 16.13
N LEU A 18 7.31 -7.64 14.86
CA LEU A 18 7.16 -6.27 14.40
C LEU A 18 5.82 -5.64 14.85
N ARG A 19 5.69 -5.26 16.14
CA ARG A 19 4.61 -4.36 16.60
C ARG A 19 4.69 -3.01 15.91
N VAL A 20 3.67 -2.66 15.12
CA VAL A 20 3.47 -1.27 14.69
C VAL A 20 3.05 -0.42 15.86
N PRO A 21 3.56 0.82 15.85
CA PRO A 21 2.79 1.95 16.29
C PRO A 21 2.13 2.75 15.13
N TYR A 22 2.40 2.45 13.85
CA TYR A 22 1.98 3.31 12.72
C TYR A 22 1.03 2.64 11.71
N SER A 23 -0.06 3.32 11.35
CA SER A 23 -0.85 3.04 10.15
C SER A 23 -0.47 4.00 9.04
N VAL A 24 -0.49 3.56 7.78
CA VAL A 24 -0.30 4.46 6.65
C VAL A 24 -1.66 4.80 6.02
N GLU A 25 -1.81 6.08 5.74
CA GLU A 25 -2.93 6.68 5.04
C GLU A 25 -2.39 7.37 3.79
N ILE A 26 -3.09 7.17 2.68
CA ILE A 26 -2.78 7.75 1.38
C ILE A 26 -4.04 8.45 0.91
N VAL A 27 -3.91 9.72 0.57
CA VAL A 27 -5.00 10.57 0.07
C VAL A 27 -4.53 11.16 -1.25
N ILE A 28 -5.38 11.07 -2.28
CA ILE A 28 -5.21 11.83 -3.52
C ILE A 28 -6.33 12.86 -3.54
N VAL A 29 -5.96 14.11 -3.73
CA VAL A 29 -6.84 15.28 -3.75
C VAL A 29 -6.75 15.90 -5.14
N ASP A 30 -7.90 16.29 -5.67
CA ASP A 30 -8.03 17.14 -6.84
C ASP A 30 -7.70 18.59 -6.43
N ASP A 31 -6.64 19.17 -7.01
CA ASP A 31 -6.06 20.44 -6.54
C ASP A 31 -6.95 21.65 -6.87
N GLU A 32 -7.69 21.60 -7.98
CA GLU A 32 -8.60 22.67 -8.41
C GLU A 32 -9.86 22.76 -7.53
N SER A 33 -10.40 21.62 -7.08
CA SER A 33 -11.65 21.55 -6.31
C SER A 33 -11.47 21.21 -4.83
N GLY A 34 -10.26 20.86 -4.39
CA GLY A 34 -9.97 20.35 -3.05
C GLY A 34 -10.61 18.99 -2.74
N LYS A 35 -11.17 18.31 -3.74
CA LYS A 35 -11.96 17.09 -3.55
C LYS A 35 -11.07 15.86 -3.38
N VAL A 36 -11.34 15.07 -2.33
CA VAL A 36 -10.68 13.76 -2.16
C VAL A 36 -11.18 12.79 -3.24
N VAL A 37 -10.33 12.49 -4.22
CA VAL A 37 -10.61 11.53 -5.31
C VAL A 37 -10.24 10.10 -4.93
N PHE A 38 -9.32 9.92 -3.98
CA PHE A 38 -8.98 8.60 -3.43
C PHE A 38 -8.53 8.71 -1.98
N ARG A 39 -8.95 7.76 -1.13
CA ARG A 39 -8.50 7.62 0.25
C ARG A 39 -8.30 6.16 0.58
N TRP A 40 -7.13 5.81 1.10
CA TRP A 40 -6.79 4.45 1.51
C TRP A 40 -6.06 4.49 2.86
N ARG A 41 -6.43 3.61 3.80
CA ARG A 41 -5.80 3.54 5.13
C ARG A 41 -5.76 2.10 5.63
N ARG A 42 -4.58 1.57 5.98
CA ARG A 42 -4.39 0.25 6.64
C ARG A 42 -3.17 0.23 7.57
N GLY A 43 -3.14 -0.76 8.48
CA GLY A 43 -2.01 -1.06 9.37
C GLY A 43 -0.92 -1.96 8.76
N ARG A 44 0.06 -2.35 9.59
CA ARG A 44 1.39 -2.90 9.18
C ARG A 44 1.38 -3.89 8.03
N GLY A 45 0.54 -4.92 8.11
CA GLY A 45 0.56 -6.05 7.16
C GLY A 45 0.16 -5.73 5.72
N ASN A 46 -0.21 -4.49 5.39
CA ASN A 46 -0.74 -4.15 4.06
C ASN A 46 -0.11 -2.92 3.38
N LEU A 47 1.00 -2.37 3.91
CA LEU A 47 1.66 -1.17 3.37
C LEU A 47 1.97 -1.31 1.87
N VAL A 48 2.66 -2.40 1.50
CA VAL A 48 3.08 -2.68 0.11
C VAL A 48 1.87 -2.74 -0.83
N LYS A 49 0.78 -3.39 -0.42
CA LYS A 49 -0.45 -3.45 -1.23
C LYS A 49 -1.14 -2.08 -1.33
N GLY A 50 -1.02 -1.23 -0.32
CA GLY A 50 -1.49 0.16 -0.36
C GLY A 50 -0.75 1.01 -1.37
N MET A 51 0.59 0.94 -1.35
CA MET A 51 1.43 1.60 -2.34
C MET A 51 1.15 1.08 -3.76
N GLN A 52 1.11 -0.24 -3.95
CA GLN A 52 0.75 -0.86 -5.23
C GLN A 52 -0.63 -0.40 -5.73
N LYS A 53 -1.66 -0.37 -4.87
CA LYS A 53 -3.00 0.06 -5.25
C LYS A 53 -3.07 1.56 -5.56
N THR A 54 -2.28 2.36 -4.87
CA THR A 54 -2.17 3.81 -5.12
C THR A 54 -1.52 4.07 -6.47
N ILE A 55 -0.40 3.40 -6.77
CA ILE A 55 0.28 3.46 -8.08
C ILE A 55 -0.70 3.02 -9.18
N GLU A 56 -1.45 1.94 -8.99
CA GLU A 56 -2.47 1.49 -9.95
C GLU A 56 -3.58 2.54 -10.17
N VAL A 57 -4.04 3.22 -9.11
CA VAL A 57 -5.05 4.28 -9.24
C VAL A 57 -4.50 5.49 -9.98
N LEU A 58 -3.29 5.94 -9.66
CA LEU A 58 -2.62 7.07 -10.34
C LEU A 58 -2.41 6.77 -11.82
N ASP A 59 -1.85 5.59 -12.13
CA ASP A 59 -1.53 5.12 -13.48
C ASP A 59 -2.78 4.85 -14.34
N ARG A 60 -3.76 4.09 -13.83
CA ARG A 60 -4.91 3.61 -14.62
C ARG A 60 -6.17 4.47 -14.54
N LYS A 61 -6.37 5.25 -13.48
CA LYS A 61 -7.57 6.09 -13.32
C LYS A 61 -7.33 7.57 -13.50
N ILE A 62 -6.13 8.05 -13.16
CA ILE A 62 -5.79 9.48 -13.23
C ILE A 62 -4.85 9.77 -14.43
N GLY A 63 -4.14 8.76 -14.93
CA GLY A 63 -3.25 8.88 -16.09
C GLY A 63 -1.87 9.44 -15.76
N ILE A 64 -1.49 9.45 -14.47
CA ILE A 64 -0.16 9.91 -14.02
C ILE A 64 0.80 8.70 -14.10
N PRO A 65 1.87 8.75 -14.91
CA PRO A 65 2.77 7.61 -15.16
C PRO A 65 3.77 7.40 -14.01
N VAL A 66 3.27 7.13 -12.81
CA VAL A 66 4.08 7.02 -11.57
C VAL A 66 5.14 5.90 -11.65
N LYS A 67 4.96 4.90 -12.52
CA LYS A 67 5.96 3.84 -12.71
C LYS A 67 7.31 4.37 -13.21
N ASP A 68 7.31 5.46 -13.98
CA ASP A 68 8.53 6.05 -14.53
C ASP A 68 9.37 6.78 -13.45
N LEU A 69 8.77 7.08 -12.31
CA LEU A 69 9.39 7.73 -11.14
C LEU A 69 10.04 6.74 -10.16
N LEU A 70 9.91 5.43 -10.40
CA LEU A 70 10.39 4.36 -9.49
C LEU A 70 11.63 3.63 -10.04
N LYS A 71 12.43 4.31 -10.86
CA LYS A 71 13.73 3.82 -11.37
C LYS A 71 14.86 3.98 -10.35
#